data_AF-A0A286FHR7-F1
#
_entry.id   AF-A0A286FHR7-F1
#
_cell.length_a   1.000
_cell.length_b   1.000
_cell.length_c   1.000
_cell.angle_alpha   90.00
_cell.angle_beta   90.00
_cell.angle_gamma   90.00
#
_symmetry.space_group_name_H-M   'P 1'
#
loop_
_entity.id
_entity.type
_entity.pdbx_description
1 polymer ?
#
loop_
_entity_poly.entity_id
_entity_poly.type
_entity_poly.pdbx_seq_one_letter_code
_entity_poly.pdbx_strand_id
1 'polypeptide(L)'
;MSKAPRFRRGRLLRRLDQPDVPYVIRYGGGEQCDLLAEWRFTEPAWQHLFVQSQVSHAVRIRVRLDHKEHEVRALEEQWEVSRVGTSTTLRRTSEYTRGPSRTVSRRWTIGRGESGGLEATETFRFDSARLREPLRNTVLKSGWTWRGVVFGNL
;
A
#
# COMPACT_ATOMS: atom_id res chain seq x y z
N MET A 1 -33.44 -4.57 -12.51
CA MET A 1 -32.63 -5.44 -11.63
C MET A 1 -31.35 -5.87 -12.34
N SER A 2 -30.17 -5.42 -11.89
CA SER A 2 -28.91 -6.21 -11.84
C SER A 2 -27.78 -5.34 -11.25
N LYS A 3 -27.57 -5.43 -9.93
CA LYS A 3 -26.45 -4.81 -9.19
C LYS A 3 -25.20 -5.71 -9.16
N ALA A 4 -25.19 -6.81 -9.94
CA ALA A 4 -24.37 -7.99 -9.68
C ALA A 4 -22.89 -8.01 -10.19
N PRO A 5 -22.38 -7.12 -11.05
CA PRO A 5 -20.97 -7.21 -11.47
C PRO A 5 -19.97 -6.49 -10.52
N ARG A 6 -20.42 -5.47 -9.77
CA ARG A 6 -19.55 -4.66 -8.88
C ARG A 6 -18.95 -5.45 -7.72
N PHE A 7 -19.73 -6.36 -7.14
CA PHE A 7 -19.41 -7.00 -5.86
C PHE A 7 -18.42 -8.18 -5.94
N ARG A 8 -18.26 -8.84 -7.10
CA ARG A 8 -17.39 -10.03 -7.19
C ARG A 8 -15.89 -9.67 -7.21
N ARG A 9 -15.53 -8.57 -7.88
CA ARG A 9 -14.13 -8.21 -8.12
C ARG A 9 -13.52 -7.34 -7.02
N GLY A 10 -14.31 -6.42 -6.45
CA GLY A 10 -13.90 -5.77 -5.20
C GLY A 10 -13.62 -6.78 -4.07
N ARG A 11 -14.35 -7.91 -4.08
CA ARG A 11 -14.10 -9.04 -3.17
C ARG A 11 -12.79 -9.78 -3.46
N LEU A 12 -12.37 -9.90 -4.72
CA LEU A 12 -11.09 -10.51 -5.10
C LEU A 12 -9.93 -9.71 -4.53
N LEU A 13 -9.92 -8.39 -4.74
CA LEU A 13 -8.85 -7.51 -4.23
C LEU A 13 -8.85 -7.48 -2.70
N ARG A 14 -10.01 -7.49 -2.07
CA ARG A 14 -10.11 -7.60 -0.61
C ARG A 14 -9.54 -8.89 -0.02
N ARG A 15 -9.38 -9.98 -0.79
CA ARG A 15 -8.71 -11.19 -0.29
C ARG A 15 -7.21 -10.98 -0.04
N LEU A 16 -6.63 -9.91 -0.58
CA LEU A 16 -5.25 -9.54 -0.32
C LEU A 16 -5.06 -8.87 1.05
N ASP A 17 -6.14 -8.45 1.70
CA ASP A 17 -6.14 -7.90 3.06
C ASP A 17 -6.09 -9.04 4.08
N GLN A 18 -4.87 -9.47 4.41
CA GLN A 18 -4.61 -10.54 5.36
C GLN A 18 -4.02 -9.97 6.66
N PRO A 19 -4.15 -10.66 7.81
CA PRO A 19 -3.59 -10.16 9.08
C PRO A 19 -2.07 -10.01 9.08
N ASP A 20 -1.36 -10.74 8.22
CA ASP A 20 0.10 -10.83 8.12
C ASP A 20 0.72 -9.88 7.08
N VAL A 21 -0.07 -9.06 6.40
CA VAL A 21 0.43 -8.04 5.47
C VAL A 21 0.40 -6.64 6.10
N PRO A 22 1.37 -5.76 5.78
CA PRO A 22 1.49 -4.43 6.39
C PRO A 22 0.48 -3.38 5.90
N TYR A 23 -0.54 -3.81 5.15
CA TYR A 23 -1.54 -2.93 4.54
C TYR A 23 -2.96 -3.48 4.74
N VAL A 24 -3.94 -2.61 4.58
CA VAL A 24 -5.37 -2.91 4.68
C VAL A 24 -6.09 -2.47 3.40
N ILE A 25 -7.12 -3.21 2.98
CA ILE A 25 -7.93 -2.89 1.79
C ILE A 25 -9.40 -2.77 2.18
N ARG A 26 -9.88 -1.54 2.19
CA ARG A 26 -11.24 -1.19 2.64
C ARG A 26 -12.11 -0.79 1.46
N TYR A 27 -13.43 -0.84 1.63
CA TYR A 27 -14.33 -0.18 0.68
C TYR A 27 -14.25 1.34 0.84
N GLY A 28 -14.25 2.06 -0.28
CA GLY A 28 -13.98 3.50 -0.30
C GLY A 28 -15.03 4.38 0.36
N GLY A 29 -16.23 3.86 0.68
CA GLY A 29 -17.18 4.47 1.62
C GLY A 29 -17.63 5.92 1.35
N GLY A 30 -17.38 6.48 0.17
CA GLY A 30 -17.65 7.90 -0.15
C GLY A 30 -16.44 8.68 -0.67
N GLU A 31 -15.22 8.15 -0.57
CA GLU A 31 -13.98 8.78 -1.06
C GLU A 31 -13.76 8.67 -2.58
N GLN A 32 -14.83 8.76 -3.39
CA GLN A 32 -14.79 8.68 -4.86
C GLN A 32 -14.05 7.45 -5.42
N CYS A 33 -13.92 6.38 -4.64
CA CYS A 33 -13.28 5.12 -5.03
C CYS A 33 -14.13 3.92 -4.58
N ASP A 34 -13.99 2.80 -5.27
CA ASP A 34 -14.62 1.53 -4.85
C ASP A 34 -13.83 0.87 -3.73
N LEU A 35 -12.49 0.97 -3.77
CA LEU A 35 -11.59 0.46 -2.73
C LEU A 35 -10.49 1.47 -2.38
N LEU A 36 -10.06 1.41 -1.12
CA LEU A 36 -8.92 2.13 -0.60
C LEU A 36 -7.90 1.13 -0.05
N ALA A 37 -6.67 1.20 -0.53
CA ALA A 37 -5.56 0.43 0.00
C ALA A 37 -4.55 1.37 0.68
N GLU A 38 -4.21 1.11 1.93
CA GLU A 38 -3.25 1.92 2.68
C GLU A 38 -2.49 1.10 3.73
N TRP A 39 -1.37 1.63 4.19
CA TRP A 39 -0.55 1.01 5.23
C TRP A 39 -1.22 1.05 6.60
N ARG A 40 -0.95 0.03 7.41
CA ARG A 40 -1.49 -0.11 8.78
C ARG A 40 -0.74 0.72 9.82
N PHE A 41 -0.45 2.00 9.53
CA PHE A 41 0.35 2.86 10.43
C PHE A 41 -0.29 3.06 11.81
N THR A 42 -1.61 3.00 11.90
CA THR A 42 -2.35 3.22 13.14
C THR A 42 -2.56 1.93 13.94
N GLU A 43 -2.26 0.76 13.38
CA GLU A 43 -2.49 -0.51 14.05
C GLU A 43 -1.31 -0.88 14.96
N PRO A 44 -1.54 -1.12 16.27
CA PRO A 44 -0.45 -1.40 17.22
C PRO A 44 0.47 -2.55 16.82
N ALA A 45 -0.09 -3.60 16.20
CA ALA A 45 0.67 -4.76 15.72
C ALA A 45 1.74 -4.39 14.66
N TRP A 46 1.53 -3.29 13.93
CA TRP A 46 2.39 -2.85 12.84
C TRP A 46 3.25 -1.62 13.19
N GLN A 47 2.87 -0.86 14.23
CA GLN A 47 3.58 0.35 14.66
C GLN A 47 5.07 0.10 14.91
N HIS A 48 5.41 -0.98 15.63
CA HIS A 48 6.79 -1.31 15.94
C HIS A 48 7.65 -1.49 14.67
N LEU A 49 7.11 -2.20 13.66
CA LEU A 49 7.80 -2.42 12.38
C LEU A 49 8.02 -1.11 11.61
N PHE A 50 7.03 -0.22 11.56
CA PHE A 50 7.15 1.08 10.89
C PHE A 50 8.07 2.07 11.63
N VAL A 51 8.10 2.02 12.96
CA VAL A 51 9.02 2.84 13.77
C VAL A 51 10.46 2.34 13.64
N GLN A 52 10.72 1.03 13.67
CA GLN A 52 12.09 0.52 13.54
C GLN A 52 12.72 0.80 12.16
N SER A 53 11.88 0.82 11.14
CA SER A 53 12.29 0.95 9.75
C SER A 53 12.53 2.37 9.27
N GLN A 54 12.25 3.37 10.09
CA GLN A 54 12.40 4.78 9.73
C GLN A 54 11.66 5.14 8.44
N VAL A 55 10.44 4.61 8.27
CA VAL A 55 9.59 5.00 7.15
C VAL A 55 9.43 6.53 7.14
N SER A 56 9.82 7.14 6.03
CA SER A 56 9.69 8.57 5.78
C SER A 56 8.58 8.90 4.79
N HIS A 57 8.06 7.89 4.08
CA HIS A 57 7.03 8.05 3.06
C HIS A 57 5.92 7.03 3.25
N ALA A 58 4.69 7.41 2.96
CA ALA A 58 3.50 6.57 3.00
C ALA A 58 2.83 6.60 1.64
N VAL A 59 2.14 5.50 1.30
CA VAL A 59 1.38 5.38 0.05
C VAL A 59 -0.06 4.98 0.34
N ARG A 60 -0.99 5.59 -0.39
CA ARG A 60 -2.40 5.19 -0.51
C ARG A 60 -2.72 4.96 -1.97
N ILE A 61 -3.50 3.92 -2.23
CA ILE A 61 -3.98 3.62 -3.56
C ILE A 61 -5.51 3.63 -3.52
N ARG A 62 -6.10 4.63 -4.19
CA ARG A 62 -7.53 4.67 -4.45
C ARG A 62 -7.81 3.90 -5.73
N VAL A 63 -8.76 2.99 -5.66
CA VAL A 63 -9.07 2.06 -6.74
C VAL A 63 -10.52 2.22 -7.17
N ARG A 64 -10.74 2.38 -8.48
CA ARG A 64 -12.06 2.36 -9.12
C ARG A 64 -12.14 1.24 -10.15
N LEU A 65 -13.25 0.53 -10.16
CA LEU A 65 -13.55 -0.57 -11.08
C LEU A 65 -14.44 -0.05 -12.21
N ASP A 66 -13.89 0.01 -13.43
CA ASP A 66 -14.67 0.27 -14.63
C ASP A 66 -15.11 -1.06 -15.25
N HIS A 67 -16.39 -1.38 -15.06
CA HIS A 67 -16.99 -2.60 -15.57
C HIS A 67 -17.26 -2.58 -17.06
N LYS A 68 -17.39 -1.40 -17.67
CA LYS A 68 -17.68 -1.29 -19.10
C LYS A 68 -16.41 -1.59 -19.91
N GLU A 69 -15.30 -1.00 -19.49
CA GLU A 69 -14.01 -1.12 -20.18
C GLU A 69 -13.13 -2.27 -19.63
N HIS A 70 -13.62 -3.00 -18.62
CA HIS A 70 -12.86 -4.05 -17.91
C HIS A 70 -11.47 -3.56 -17.44
N GLU A 71 -11.43 -2.36 -16.88
CA GLU A 71 -10.23 -1.74 -16.36
C GLU A 71 -10.35 -1.37 -14.87
N VAL A 72 -9.21 -1.37 -14.21
CA VAL A 72 -9.05 -0.83 -12.87
C VAL A 72 -8.26 0.47 -12.98
N ARG A 73 -8.85 1.56 -12.51
CA ARG A 73 -8.17 2.85 -12.37
C ARG A 73 -7.61 2.96 -10.96
N ALA A 74 -6.30 3.18 -10.87
CA ALA A 74 -5.59 3.28 -9.61
C ALA A 74 -4.90 4.63 -9.50
N LEU A 75 -5.35 5.44 -8.56
CA LEU A 75 -4.69 6.68 -8.18
C LEU A 75 -3.78 6.39 -6.99
N GLU A 76 -2.48 6.49 -7.22
CA GLU A 76 -1.46 6.37 -6.18
C GLU A 76 -1.13 7.76 -5.64
N GLU A 77 -1.24 7.90 -4.32
CA GLU A 77 -0.97 9.13 -3.57
C GLU A 77 0.10 8.82 -2.54
N GLN A 78 1.16 9.64 -2.53
CA GLN A 78 2.28 9.48 -1.62
C GLN A 78 2.44 10.75 -0.79
N TRP A 79 2.81 10.58 0.48
CA TRP A 79 3.12 11.69 1.38
C TRP A 79 4.21 11.35 2.37
N GLU A 80 4.91 12.37 2.87
CA GLU A 80 5.90 12.18 3.91
C GLU A 80 5.24 11.92 5.27
N VAL A 81 5.84 11.01 6.02
CA VAL A 81 5.49 10.73 7.41
C VAL A 81 6.68 11.05 8.29
N SER A 82 6.45 11.82 9.35
CA SER A 82 7.45 12.10 10.38
C SER A 82 7.02 11.57 11.73
N ARG A 83 7.99 11.46 12.64
CA ARG A 83 7.77 11.09 14.03
C ARG A 83 7.35 12.33 14.82
N VAL A 84 6.35 12.18 15.68
CA VAL A 84 5.94 13.25 16.60
C VAL A 84 6.26 12.83 18.03
N GLY A 85 7.00 13.67 18.78
CA GLY A 85 7.33 13.46 20.20
C GLY A 85 8.29 12.30 20.47
N THR A 86 8.17 11.67 21.64
CA THR A 86 8.93 10.49 22.10
C THR A 86 8.41 9.19 21.43
N SER A 87 8.68 9.09 20.13
CA SER A 87 8.96 7.88 19.35
C SER A 87 8.02 6.65 19.41
N THR A 88 6.71 6.81 19.12
CA THR A 88 5.91 5.65 18.66
C THR A 88 4.89 5.99 17.56
N THR A 89 4.58 7.27 17.36
CA THR A 89 3.50 7.68 16.46
C THR A 89 4.06 8.37 15.20
N LEU A 90 3.67 7.86 14.03
CA LEU A 90 3.93 8.50 12.74
C LEU A 90 2.78 9.45 12.40
N ARG A 91 3.10 10.67 11.99
CA ARG A 91 2.12 11.67 11.52
C ARG A 91 2.48 12.10 10.10
N ARG A 92 1.46 12.28 9.28
CA ARG A 92 1.57 12.88 7.94
C ARG A 92 2.06 14.32 8.06
N THR A 93 3.19 14.65 7.42
CA THR A 93 3.83 15.96 7.54
C THR A 93 3.57 16.88 6.38
N SER A 94 3.87 16.48 5.16
CA SER A 94 3.47 17.16 3.91
C SER A 94 4.10 16.41 2.73
N GLU A 95 4.11 17.03 1.55
CA GLU A 95 4.37 16.47 0.23
C GLU A 95 3.27 15.53 -0.29
N TYR A 96 2.84 15.79 -1.53
CA TYR A 96 1.75 15.09 -2.20
C TYR A 96 2.20 14.76 -3.62
N THR A 97 2.89 13.65 -3.78
CA THR A 97 3.21 13.15 -5.12
C THR A 97 2.06 12.27 -5.58
N ARG A 98 1.56 12.53 -6.78
CA ARG A 98 0.54 11.71 -7.44
C ARG A 98 1.15 10.99 -8.62
N GLY A 99 0.72 9.75 -8.83
CA GLY A 99 1.14 8.92 -9.95
C GLY A 99 2.10 7.80 -9.56
N PRO A 100 2.44 6.92 -10.52
CA PRO A 100 3.30 5.78 -10.28
C PRO A 100 4.75 6.22 -10.06
N SER A 101 5.12 6.55 -8.83
CA SER A 101 6.50 6.72 -8.39
C SER A 101 6.92 5.51 -7.54
N ARG A 102 8.09 4.94 -7.83
CA ARG A 102 8.63 3.86 -7.01
C ARG A 102 9.45 4.49 -5.89
N THR A 103 8.93 4.45 -4.67
CA THR A 103 9.63 4.94 -3.48
C THR A 103 10.14 3.73 -2.71
N VAL A 104 11.47 3.66 -2.55
CA VAL A 104 12.15 2.56 -1.87
C VAL A 104 13.00 3.12 -0.73
N SER A 105 12.67 2.73 0.51
CA SER A 105 13.51 2.97 1.68
C SER A 105 13.99 1.62 2.22
N ARG A 106 15.30 1.45 2.40
CA ARG A 106 15.92 0.17 2.82
C ARG A 106 16.74 0.37 4.08
N ARG A 107 16.70 -0.60 4.99
CA ARG A 107 17.63 -0.69 6.11
C ARG A 107 18.25 -2.08 6.21
N TRP A 108 19.57 -2.09 6.38
CA TRP A 108 20.34 -3.26 6.75
C TRP A 108 20.70 -3.16 8.23
N THR A 109 20.55 -4.26 8.96
CA THR A 109 21.17 -4.42 10.28
C THR A 109 22.30 -5.42 10.12
N ILE A 110 23.52 -5.03 10.48
CA ILE A 110 24.68 -5.91 10.48
C ILE A 110 24.73 -6.57 11.86
N GLY A 111 24.51 -7.88 11.91
CA GLY A 111 24.67 -8.73 13.08
C GLY A 111 25.86 -9.68 12.91
N ARG A 112 26.19 -10.40 13.97
CA ARG A 112 27.14 -11.53 13.90
C ARG A 112 26.30 -12.81 13.89
N GLY A 113 26.38 -13.58 12.80
CA GLY A 113 25.69 -14.87 12.66
C GLY A 113 26.25 -15.90 13.64
N GLU A 114 25.53 -17.01 13.83
CA GLU A 114 25.93 -18.10 14.76
C GLU A 114 27.31 -18.69 14.47
N SER A 115 27.79 -18.56 13.22
CA SER A 115 29.11 -18.97 12.75
C SER A 115 30.22 -17.92 12.92
N GLY A 116 29.92 -16.78 13.55
CA GLY A 116 30.89 -15.70 13.83
C GLY A 116 31.12 -14.71 12.69
N GLY A 117 30.54 -14.96 11.51
CA GLY A 117 30.57 -14.06 10.35
C GLY A 117 29.66 -12.84 10.50
N LEU A 118 30.00 -11.74 9.83
CA LEU A 118 29.11 -10.57 9.72
C LEU A 118 27.93 -10.95 8.81
N GLU A 119 26.72 -10.99 9.36
CA GLU A 119 25.48 -11.18 8.61
C GLU A 119 24.75 -9.85 8.48
N ALA A 120 24.49 -9.42 7.24
CA ALA A 120 23.65 -8.27 6.97
C ALA A 120 22.20 -8.75 6.80
N THR A 121 21.37 -8.56 7.81
CA THR A 121 19.94 -8.86 7.77
C THR A 121 19.19 -7.61 7.31
N GLU A 122 18.48 -7.67 6.17
CA GLU A 122 17.55 -6.60 5.77
C GLU A 122 16.37 -6.60 6.75
N THR A 123 16.40 -5.70 7.75
CA THR A 123 15.41 -5.68 8.83
C THR A 123 14.11 -5.04 8.42
N PHE A 124 14.12 -4.13 7.45
CA PHE A 124 12.91 -3.63 6.82
C PHE A 124 13.17 -2.90 5.50
N ARG A 125 12.24 -3.08 4.56
CA ARG A 125 12.18 -2.34 3.31
C ARG A 125 10.78 -1.77 3.11
N PHE A 126 10.67 -0.45 3.10
CA PHE A 126 9.51 0.25 2.59
C PHE A 126 9.65 0.29 1.07
N ASP A 127 8.73 -0.34 0.34
CA ASP A 127 8.67 -0.26 -1.11
C ASP A 127 7.20 -0.08 -1.46
N SER A 128 6.84 1.03 -2.11
CA SER A 128 5.46 1.28 -2.55
C SER A 128 4.93 0.13 -3.44
N ALA A 129 5.84 -0.60 -4.09
CA ALA A 129 5.55 -1.83 -4.82
C ALA A 129 4.91 -2.92 -3.95
N ARG A 130 5.23 -3.04 -2.65
CA ARG A 130 4.63 -4.05 -1.75
C ARG A 130 3.13 -3.86 -1.56
N LEU A 131 2.60 -2.66 -1.76
CA LEU A 131 1.17 -2.38 -1.77
C LEU A 131 0.58 -2.47 -3.18
N ARG A 132 1.27 -1.87 -4.16
CA ARG A 132 0.80 -1.74 -5.54
C ARG A 132 0.81 -3.06 -6.32
N GLU A 133 1.88 -3.85 -6.20
CA GLU A 133 2.09 -5.05 -7.03
C GLU A 133 1.07 -6.16 -6.71
N PRO A 134 0.73 -6.47 -5.44
CA PRO A 134 -0.32 -7.45 -5.16
C PRO A 134 -1.65 -7.07 -5.80
N LEU A 135 -2.04 -5.80 -5.73
CA LEU A 135 -3.25 -5.27 -6.37
C LEU A 135 -3.16 -5.43 -7.90
N ARG A 136 -2.12 -4.88 -8.53
CA ARG A 136 -1.92 -4.93 -9.99
C ARG A 136 -1.90 -6.36 -10.51
N ASN A 137 -1.12 -7.23 -9.89
CA ASN A 137 -0.95 -8.62 -10.32
C ASN A 137 -2.27 -9.38 -10.20
N THR A 138 -3.05 -9.12 -9.16
CA THR A 138 -4.38 -9.73 -8.99
C THR A 138 -5.37 -9.27 -10.06
N VAL A 139 -5.34 -7.98 -10.41
CA VAL A 139 -6.14 -7.42 -11.52
C VAL A 139 -5.75 -8.07 -12.86
N LEU A 140 -4.46 -8.09 -13.19
CA LEU A 140 -3.95 -8.66 -14.44
C LEU A 140 -4.26 -10.16 -14.56
N LYS A 141 -4.07 -10.93 -13.48
CA LYS A 141 -4.43 -12.37 -13.42
C LYS A 141 -5.93 -12.62 -13.59
N SER A 142 -6.77 -11.63 -13.30
CA SER A 142 -8.22 -11.72 -13.52
C SER A 142 -8.65 -11.32 -14.94
N GLY A 143 -7.69 -11.01 -15.83
CA GLY A 143 -7.95 -10.60 -17.21
C GLY A 143 -8.38 -9.15 -17.37
N TRP A 144 -8.16 -8.30 -16.36
CA TRP A 144 -8.51 -6.88 -16.38
C TRP A 144 -7.27 -6.03 -16.60
N THR A 145 -7.48 -4.84 -17.16
CA THR A 145 -6.39 -3.88 -17.37
C THR A 145 -6.13 -3.08 -16.09
N TRP A 146 -4.86 -2.88 -15.73
CA TRP A 146 -4.47 -1.94 -14.68
C TRP A 146 -4.04 -0.61 -15.28
N ARG A 147 -4.73 0.47 -14.94
CA ARG A 147 -4.45 1.83 -15.41
C ARG A 147 -4.09 2.72 -14.22
N GLY A 148 -2.81 3.07 -14.10
CA GLY A 148 -2.35 4.08 -13.16
C GLY A 148 -2.77 5.47 -13.65
N VAL A 149 -3.36 6.27 -12.77
CA VAL A 149 -3.77 7.65 -13.07
C VAL A 149 -3.01 8.63 -12.17
N VAL A 150 -2.68 9.80 -12.73
CA VAL A 150 -1.91 10.86 -12.04
C VAL A 150 -2.84 12.00 -11.62
N PHE A 151 -3.82 12.32 -12.46
CA PHE A 151 -4.87 13.32 -12.25
C PHE A 151 -6.14 12.86 -13.00
N GLY A 152 -7.33 13.30 -12.56
CA GLY A 152 -8.62 13.00 -13.21
C GLY A 152 -9.60 12.24 -12.32
N ASN A 153 -10.85 12.16 -12.77
CA ASN A 153 -11.90 11.41 -12.08
C ASN A 153 -11.52 9.92 -12.07
N LEU A 154 -11.27 9.39 -10.86
CA LEU A 154 -11.45 7.97 -10.57
C LEU A 154 -12.80 7.55 -11.11
#